data_AF-A0A2D6U3E5-F1
#
_entry.id   AF-A0A2D6U3E5-F1
#
_cell.length_a   1.000
_cell.length_b   1.000
_cell.length_c   1.000
_cell.angle_alpha   90.00
_cell.angle_beta   90.00
_cell.angle_gamma   90.00
#
_symmetry.space_group_name_H-M   'P 1'
#
loop_
_entity.id
_entity.type
_entity.pdbx_description
1 polymer ?
#
loop_
_entity_poly.entity_id
_entity_poly.type
_entity_poly.pdbx_seq_one_letter_code
_entity_poly.pdbx_strand_id
1 'polypeptide(L)' 'AIVELGRLIKRDTEFNSALSSMHTFIEGDLGGQIIQLTDTRLMLLPPGCRGLKGVEMEAFAASAEELGRRRL' A
#
# COMPACT_ATOMS: atom_id res chain seq x y z
N ALA A 1 0.72 3.48 -9.63
CA ALA A 1 1.55 4.70 -9.74
C ALA A 1 1.92 5.18 -8.34
N ILE A 2 3.02 5.92 -8.16
CA ILE A 2 3.45 6.46 -6.85
C ILE A 2 3.21 7.97 -6.83
N VAL A 3 2.59 8.47 -5.77
CA VAL A 3 2.30 9.90 -5.56
C VAL A 3 3.19 10.43 -4.44
N GLU A 4 3.91 11.53 -4.71
CA GLU A 4 4.77 12.21 -3.73
C GLU A 4 4.08 13.45 -3.16
N LEU A 5 3.91 13.48 -1.84
CA LEU A 5 3.15 14.51 -1.13
C LEU A 5 4.02 15.51 -0.37
N GLY A 6 5.35 15.45 -0.50
CA GLY A 6 6.29 16.29 0.25
C GLY A 6 6.05 17.80 0.14
N ARG A 7 5.42 18.28 -0.93
CA ARG A 7 5.08 19.70 -1.13
C ARG A 7 3.79 20.15 -0.43
N LEU A 8 2.89 19.21 -0.11
CA LEU A 8 1.60 19.48 0.53
C LEU A 8 1.67 19.39 2.06
N ILE A 9 2.63 18.65 2.61
CA ILE A 9 2.80 18.43 4.06
C ILE A 9 3.00 19.72 4.88
N LYS A 10 3.41 20.83 4.26
CA LYS A 10 3.55 22.12 4.98
C LYS A 10 2.21 22.84 5.19
N ARG A 11 1.11 22.32 4.64
CA ARG A 11 -0.23 22.93 4.66
C ARG A 11 -1.27 21.84 5.00
N ASP A 12 -1.39 21.55 6.29
CA ASP A 12 -2.14 20.40 6.83
C ASP A 12 -3.60 20.32 6.35
N THR A 13 -4.30 21.45 6.25
CA THR A 13 -5.70 21.49 5.81
C THR A 13 -5.85 21.08 4.34
N GLU A 14 -5.00 21.61 3.47
CA GLU A 14 -5.00 21.32 2.04
C GLU A 14 -4.55 19.89 1.77
N PHE A 15 -3.56 19.42 2.54
CA PHE A 15 -3.08 18.04 2.49
C PHE A 15 -4.20 17.05 2.84
N ASN A 16 -4.88 17.25 3.98
CA ASN A 16 -5.95 16.36 4.41
C ASN A 16 -7.14 16.37 3.43
N SER A 17 -7.46 17.53 2.85
CA SER A 17 -8.52 17.67 1.85
C SER A 17 -8.19 16.91 0.54
N ALA A 18 -6.96 17.06 0.04
CA ALA A 18 -6.49 16.35 -1.14
C ALA A 18 -6.43 14.83 -0.89
N LEU A 19 -5.97 14.41 0.29
CA LEU A 19 -5.93 13.01 0.70
C LEU A 19 -7.32 12.39 0.75
N SER A 20 -8.28 13.07 1.39
CA SER A 20 -9.67 12.64 1.46
C SER A 20 -10.31 12.50 0.06
N SER A 21 -10.04 13.46 -0.82
CA SER A 21 -10.51 13.42 -2.21
C SER A 21 -9.92 12.22 -2.97
N MET A 22 -8.62 11.93 -2.78
CA MET A 22 -7.99 10.75 -3.39
C MET A 22 -8.57 9.44 -2.86
N HIS A 23 -8.78 9.31 -1.55
CA HIS A 23 -9.40 8.11 -0.97
C HIS A 23 -10.80 7.87 -1.56
N THR A 24 -11.62 8.92 -1.63
CA THR A 24 -12.97 8.82 -2.20
C THR A 24 -12.92 8.32 -3.65
N PHE A 25 -12.05 8.90 -4.48
CA PHE A 25 -11.95 8.53 -5.89
C PHE A 25 -11.35 7.14 -6.12
N ILE A 26 -10.24 6.82 -5.46
CA ILE A 26 -9.50 5.58 -5.71
C ILE A 26 -10.23 4.38 -5.08
N GLU A 27 -10.68 4.50 -3.83
CA GLU A 27 -11.26 3.37 -3.11
C GLU A 27 -12.78 3.28 -3.30
N GLY A 28 -13.45 4.43 -3.39
CA GLY A 28 -14.91 4.50 -3.59
C GLY A 28 -15.31 4.30 -5.06
N ASP A 29 -14.81 5.16 -5.95
CA ASP A 29 -15.28 5.16 -7.34
C ASP A 29 -14.60 4.08 -8.20
N LEU A 30 -13.27 3.93 -8.06
CA LEU A 30 -12.49 2.99 -8.88
C LEU A 30 -12.33 1.60 -8.26
N GLY A 31 -12.61 1.42 -6.96
CA GLY A 31 -12.41 0.16 -6.24
C GLY A 31 -10.94 -0.27 -6.15
N GLY A 32 -10.01 0.67 -6.29
CA GLY A 32 -8.58 0.49 -6.06
C GLY A 32 -8.21 0.57 -4.58
N GLN A 33 -6.91 0.66 -4.29
CA GLN A 33 -6.41 0.75 -2.91
C GLN A 33 -5.32 1.81 -2.79
N ILE A 34 -5.36 2.61 -1.72
CA ILE A 34 -4.28 3.53 -1.36
C ILE A 34 -3.45 2.93 -0.22
N ILE A 35 -2.12 2.94 -0.38
CA ILE A 35 -1.18 2.43 0.62
C ILE A 35 -0.14 3.50 0.92
N GLN A 36 0.07 3.76 2.20
CA GLN A 36 1.16 4.64 2.63
C GLN A 36 2.49 3.86 2.63
N LEU A 37 3.43 4.29 1.79
CA LEU A 37 4.78 3.74 1.73
C LEU A 37 5.69 4.40 2.76
N THR A 38 5.57 5.72 2.89
CA THR A 38 6.32 6.56 3.85
C THR A 38 5.44 7.74 4.25
N ASP A 39 5.92 8.56 5.18
CA ASP A 39 5.27 9.79 5.62
C ASP A 39 4.95 10.76 4.47
N THR A 40 5.67 10.66 3.34
CA THR A 40 5.56 11.56 2.20
C THR A 40 5.13 10.88 0.90
N ARG A 41 4.88 9.57 0.89
CA ARG A 41 4.65 8.79 -0.34
C ARG A 41 3.49 7.82 -0.19
N LEU A 42 2.59 7.88 -1.18
CA LEU A 42 1.48 6.94 -1.33
C LEU A 42 1.64 6.11 -2.60
N MET A 43 1.26 4.85 -2.50
CA MET A 43 1.12 3.93 -3.61
C MET A 43 -0.36 3.75 -3.92
N LEU A 44 -0.73 3.99 -5.17
CA LEU A 44 -2.08 3.78 -5.68
C LEU A 44 -2.12 2.48 -6.48
N LEU A 45 -2.98 1.57 -6.05
CA LEU A 45 -3.22 0.28 -6.68
C LEU A 45 -4.53 0.32 -7.46
N PRO A 46 -4.56 -0.23 -8.69
CA PRO A 46 -5.79 -0.40 -9.45
C PRO A 46 -6.73 -1.43 -8.78
N PRO A 47 -8.01 -1.48 -9.17
CA PRO A 47 -8.93 -2.49 -8.69
C PRO A 47 -8.40 -3.92 -8.93
N GLY A 48 -8.63 -4.79 -7.96
CA GLY A 48 -8.16 -6.18 -7.99
C GLY A 48 -6.69 -6.37 -7.54
N CYS A 49 -5.93 -5.29 -7.34
CA CYS A 49 -4.62 -5.34 -6.70
C CYS A 49 -4.74 -5.04 -5.21
N ARG A 50 -4.17 -5.91 -4.38
CA ARG A 50 -4.13 -5.73 -2.93
C ARG A 50 -2.69 -5.66 -2.48
N GLY A 51 -2.29 -4.58 -1.82
CA GLY A 51 -0.95 -4.52 -1.27
C GLY A 51 -0.89 -5.27 0.06
N LEU A 52 0.06 -6.18 0.14
CA LEU A 52 0.33 -7.01 1.30
C LEU A 52 1.43 -6.33 2.13
N LYS A 53 1.24 -6.28 3.43
CA LYS A 53 2.20 -5.64 4.35
C LYS A 53 3.19 -6.70 4.83
N GLY A 54 4.35 -6.79 4.20
CA GLY A 54 5.44 -7.70 4.59
C GLY A 54 5.67 -8.88 3.65
N VAL A 55 6.78 -9.60 3.88
CA VAL A 55 7.27 -10.75 3.09
C VAL A 55 6.45 -12.03 3.26
N GLU A 56 5.26 -11.95 3.87
CA GLU A 56 4.50 -13.11 4.38
C GLU A 56 4.05 -14.10 3.28
N MET A 57 4.08 -13.70 2.01
CA MET A 57 3.83 -14.56 0.84
C MET A 57 5.02 -14.69 -0.12
N GLU A 58 6.21 -14.21 0.24
CA GLU A 58 7.39 -14.49 -0.57
C GLU A 58 7.67 -15.99 -0.54
N ALA A 59 7.95 -16.60 -1.70
CA ALA A 59 8.32 -18.03 -1.79
C ALA A 59 9.58 -18.39 -0.95
N PHE A 60 10.27 -17.38 -0.43
CA PHE A 60 11.44 -17.48 0.46
C PHE A 60 11.11 -17.30 1.95
N ALA A 61 9.87 -16.98 2.32
CA ALA A 61 9.43 -16.81 3.70
C ALA A 61 9.01 -18.13 4.38
N ALA A 62 9.28 -19.28 3.76
CA ALA A 62 9.12 -20.57 4.41
C ALA A 62 10.10 -20.68 5.58
N SER A 63 9.57 -20.94 6.78
CA SER A 63 10.40 -21.22 7.96
C SER A 63 11.26 -22.47 7.71
N ALA A 64 12.42 -22.56 8.36
CA ALA A 64 13.27 -23.76 8.29
C ALA A 64 12.50 -25.04 8.74
N GLU A 65 11.46 -24.86 9.56
CA GLU A 65 10.59 -25.92 10.05
C GLU A 65 9.63 -26.46 8.95
N GLU A 66 9.16 -25.60 8.05
CA GLU A 66 8.39 -25.99 6.85
C GLU A 66 9.21 -26.82 5.86
N LEU A 67 10.51 -26.48 5.70
CA LEU A 67 11.43 -27.15 4.78
C LEU A 67 11.91 -28.52 5.30
N GLY A 68 11.95 -28.70 6.63
CA GLY A 68 12.32 -29.97 7.27
C GLY A 68 11.24 -31.06 7.15
N ARG A 69 9.97 -30.68 6.93
CA ARG A 69 8.84 -31.61 6.89
C ARG A 69 8.59 -32.26 5.52
N ARG A 70 9.37 -31.85 4.50
CA ARG A 70 9.27 -32.35 3.11
C ARG A 70 10.20 -33.53 2.80
N ARG A 71 10.91 -34.09 3.80
CA ARG A 71 11.63 -35.36 3.68
C ARG A 71 10.81 -36.50 4.30
N LEU A 72 9.86 -37.02 3.51
CA LEU A 72 9.46 -38.42 3.51
C LEU A 72 9.22 -38.84 2.06
#